data_AF-A0A9Q0X3E0-F1
#
_entry.id   AF-A0A9Q0X3E0-F1
#
_cell.length_a   1.000
_cell.length_b   1.000
_cell.length_c   1.000
_cell.angle_alpha   90.00
_cell.angle_beta   90.00
_cell.angle_gamma   90.00
#
_symmetry.space_group_name_H-M   'P 1'
#
loop_
_entity.id
_entity.type
_entity.pdbx_description
1 polymer ?
#
loop_
_entity_poly.entity_id
_entity_poly.type
_entity_poly.pdbx_seq_one_letter_code
_entity_poly.pdbx_strand_id
1 'polypeptide(L)'
;MVVCKCRKATKLYCFVHKVPVCGECICFPEHQICVVRTYSEWVIDGEYDWPPKCCSCQAVLEEGDGPQTTRLGCLHVIHTNCLVSHIKSFPPHTAPAGYVCPSCSTPIWPPKSVKDSGSCFHSKLKEAIMQVVFG
;
A
#
# COMPACT_ATOMS: atom_id res chain seq x y z
N MET A 1 -0.81 18.90 7.01
CA MET A 1 -0.05 18.34 5.87
C MET A 1 1.43 18.50 6.19
N VAL A 2 2.27 17.66 5.61
CA VAL A 2 3.74 17.70 5.77
C VAL A 2 4.40 17.68 4.38
N VAL A 3 5.69 17.96 4.31
CA VAL A 3 6.44 18.03 3.04
C VAL A 3 7.40 16.86 2.95
N CYS A 4 7.26 16.06 1.90
CA CYS A 4 8.19 14.98 1.57
C CYS A 4 9.57 15.56 1.22
N LYS A 5 10.65 14.79 1.42
CA LYS A 5 12.02 15.22 1.04
C LYS A 5 12.14 15.69 -0.41
N CYS A 6 11.34 15.14 -1.31
CA CYS A 6 11.25 15.54 -2.72
C CYS A 6 10.43 16.83 -2.97
N ARG A 7 10.09 17.60 -1.91
CA ARG A 7 9.31 18.85 -1.94
C ARG A 7 7.84 18.72 -2.35
N LYS A 8 7.29 17.51 -2.43
CA LYS A 8 5.85 17.28 -2.64
C LYS A 8 5.08 17.36 -1.32
N ALA A 9 3.95 18.08 -1.32
CA ALA A 9 3.03 18.09 -0.19
C ALA A 9 2.37 16.71 -0.04
N THR A 10 2.27 16.22 1.21
CA THR A 10 1.71 14.91 1.51
C THR A 10 1.00 14.91 2.86
N LYS A 11 0.13 13.92 3.05
CA LYS A 11 -0.41 13.58 4.37
C LYS A 11 0.23 12.34 4.94
N LEU A 12 1.00 11.59 4.14
CA LEU A 12 1.55 10.30 4.54
C LEU A 12 2.87 10.48 5.30
N TYR A 13 3.08 9.56 6.23
CA TYR A 13 4.25 9.51 7.08
C TYR A 13 4.68 8.05 7.26
N CYS A 14 5.96 7.79 7.07
CA CYS A 14 6.55 6.48 7.35
C CYS A 14 6.88 6.40 8.84
N PHE A 15 6.24 5.48 9.56
CA PHE A 15 6.39 5.35 11.01
C PHE A 15 7.74 4.70 11.37
N VAL A 16 8.24 3.83 10.49
CA VAL A 16 9.52 3.12 10.63
C VAL A 16 10.70 4.10 10.50
N HIS A 17 10.72 4.87 9.41
CA HIS A 17 11.81 5.82 9.12
C HIS A 17 11.59 7.20 9.73
N LYS A 18 10.40 7.47 10.29
CA LYS A 18 10.02 8.77 10.87
C LYS A 18 10.21 9.94 9.91
N VAL A 19 9.78 9.74 8.66
CA VAL A 19 9.87 10.76 7.60
C VAL A 19 8.56 10.91 6.83
N PRO A 20 8.21 12.13 6.37
CA PRO A 20 7.13 12.33 5.42
C PRO A 20 7.43 11.64 4.09
N VAL A 21 6.45 10.92 3.53
CA VAL A 21 6.55 10.23 2.24
C VAL A 21 5.40 10.66 1.32
N CYS A 22 5.64 10.77 0.02
CA CYS A 22 4.59 11.05 -0.97
C CYS A 22 4.30 9.83 -1.84
N GLY A 23 3.33 9.92 -2.76
CA GLY A 23 3.00 8.84 -3.70
C GLY A 23 4.16 8.40 -4.60
N GLU A 24 5.20 9.23 -4.73
CA GLU A 24 6.43 8.86 -5.44
C GLU A 24 7.36 8.06 -4.51
N CYS A 25 7.82 8.70 -3.43
CA CYS A 25 8.83 8.13 -2.54
C CYS A 25 8.35 6.89 -1.77
N ILE A 26 7.05 6.73 -1.54
CA ILE A 26 6.51 5.50 -0.90
C ILE A 26 6.81 4.23 -1.70
N CYS A 27 7.15 4.35 -2.99
CA CYS A 27 7.48 3.24 -3.86
C CYS A 27 8.97 2.86 -3.87
N PHE A 28 9.80 3.56 -3.10
CA PHE A 28 11.23 3.23 -2.96
C PHE A 28 11.42 1.94 -2.15
N PRO A 29 12.48 1.16 -2.43
CA PRO A 29 12.73 -0.12 -1.75
C PRO A 29 12.76 0.01 -0.21
N GLU A 30 13.37 1.08 0.31
CA GLU A 30 13.40 1.38 1.75
C GLU A 30 12.02 1.54 2.40
N HIS A 31 10.97 1.79 1.61
CA HIS A 31 9.60 1.92 2.08
C HIS A 31 8.70 0.77 1.65
N GLN A 32 9.26 -0.30 1.09
CA GLN A 32 8.49 -1.41 0.52
C GLN A 32 7.52 -2.02 1.53
N ILE A 33 8.02 -2.41 2.71
CA ILE A 33 7.20 -3.02 3.76
C ILE A 33 6.84 -2.06 4.88
N CYS A 34 7.41 -0.85 4.92
CA CYS A 34 7.22 0.10 6.01
C CYS A 34 5.75 0.30 6.41
N VAL A 35 5.49 0.47 7.70
CA VAL A 35 4.21 0.98 8.19
C VAL A 35 4.10 2.45 7.80
N VAL A 36 3.14 2.75 6.91
CA VAL A 36 2.86 4.12 6.43
C VAL A 36 1.41 4.42 6.72
N ARG A 37 1.15 5.49 7.46
CA ARG A 37 -0.19 6.03 7.76
C ARG A 37 -0.18 7.54 7.58
N THR A 38 -1.21 8.25 8.03
CA THR A 38 -1.20 9.71 7.99
C THR A 38 -0.30 10.30 9.07
N TYR A 39 0.23 11.50 8.82
CA TYR A 39 0.98 12.26 9.83
C TYR A 39 0.13 12.61 11.06
N SER A 40 -1.17 12.80 10.88
CA SER A 40 -2.09 13.03 12.00
C SER A 40 -2.14 11.81 12.92
N GLU A 41 -2.23 10.60 12.37
CA GLU A 41 -2.15 9.36 13.16
C GLU A 41 -0.82 9.28 13.91
N TRP A 42 0.31 9.55 13.25
CA TRP A 42 1.63 9.54 13.91
C TRP A 42 1.71 10.47 15.13
N VAL A 43 1.12 11.67 15.03
CA VAL A 43 1.13 12.67 16.11
C VAL A 43 0.20 12.26 17.26
N ILE A 44 -0.92 11.60 16.96
CA ILE A 44 -1.91 11.17 17.96
C ILE A 44 -1.42 9.91 18.67
N ASP A 45 -1.05 8.90 17.89
CA ASP A 45 -0.64 7.57 18.34
C ASP A 45 0.40 7.00 17.36
N GLY A 46 1.66 7.10 17.78
CA GLY A 46 2.82 6.65 17.01
C GLY A 46 3.11 5.15 17.15
N GLU A 47 2.26 4.36 17.81
CA GLU A 47 2.47 2.93 17.99
C GLU A 47 2.19 2.13 16.69
N TYR A 48 3.03 1.12 16.46
CA TYR A 48 2.90 0.21 15.32
C TYR A 48 3.64 -1.12 15.59
N ASP A 49 3.14 -2.18 14.95
CA ASP A 49 3.83 -3.47 14.92
C ASP A 49 4.92 -3.50 13.83
N TRP A 50 6.08 -4.04 14.18
CA TRP A 50 7.19 -4.22 13.25
C TRP A 50 7.94 -5.54 13.52
N PRO A 51 8.23 -6.35 12.48
CA PRO A 51 7.88 -6.15 11.07
C PRO A 51 6.36 -6.30 10.81
N PRO A 52 5.84 -5.71 9.72
CA PRO A 52 4.41 -5.73 9.45
C PRO A 52 3.98 -7.11 8.96
N LYS A 53 2.70 -7.41 9.09
CA LYS A 53 2.11 -8.67 8.60
C LYS A 53 1.37 -8.43 7.29
N CYS A 54 1.37 -9.45 6.43
CA CYS A 54 0.55 -9.49 5.24
C CYS A 54 -0.93 -9.37 5.64
N CYS A 55 -1.65 -8.40 5.07
CA CYS A 55 -3.04 -8.14 5.43
C CYS A 55 -4.04 -9.24 5.00
N SER A 56 -3.56 -10.29 4.32
CA SER A 56 -4.33 -11.47 3.93
C SER A 56 -3.94 -12.71 4.75
N CYS A 57 -2.69 -13.20 4.64
CA CYS A 57 -2.28 -14.44 5.32
C CYS A 57 -1.71 -14.26 6.74
N GLN A 58 -1.57 -13.02 7.21
CA GLN A 58 -1.03 -12.68 8.55
C GLN A 58 0.42 -13.11 8.82
N ALA A 59 1.13 -13.69 7.83
CA ALA A 59 2.56 -13.95 7.92
C ALA A 59 3.36 -12.63 7.93
N VAL A 60 4.49 -12.65 8.63
CA VAL A 60 5.43 -11.51 8.70
C VAL A 60 5.98 -11.21 7.31
N LEU A 61 6.06 -9.92 6.96
CA LEU A 61 6.67 -9.43 5.73
C LEU A 61 8.15 -9.18 5.98
N GLU A 62 9.01 -9.76 5.15
CA GLU A 62 10.46 -9.64 5.26
C GLU A 62 11.00 -8.64 4.24
N GLU A 63 12.08 -7.93 4.59
CA GLU A 63 12.84 -7.08 3.66
C GLU A 63 13.81 -7.94 2.84
N GLY A 64 14.00 -7.63 1.55
CA GLY A 64 15.00 -8.29 0.69
C GLY A 64 14.42 -9.39 -0.21
N ASP A 65 15.08 -10.55 -0.27
CA ASP A 65 14.80 -11.71 -1.17
C ASP A 65 13.50 -12.46 -0.85
N GLY A 66 12.70 -11.93 0.08
CA GLY A 66 11.41 -12.47 0.45
C GLY A 66 10.37 -12.38 -0.67
N PRO A 67 9.19 -13.00 -0.47
CA PRO A 67 8.09 -12.93 -1.42
C PRO A 67 7.72 -11.47 -1.72
N GLN A 68 7.65 -11.14 -3.01
CA GLN A 68 7.31 -9.79 -3.48
C GLN A 68 6.02 -9.29 -2.81
N THR A 69 6.01 -8.01 -2.42
CA THR A 69 4.90 -7.39 -1.70
C THR A 69 4.29 -6.26 -2.52
N THR A 70 2.97 -6.11 -2.43
CA THR A 70 2.24 -5.00 -3.03
C THR A 70 1.61 -4.14 -1.92
N ARG A 71 1.77 -2.82 -2.03
CA ARG A 71 1.08 -1.86 -1.16
C ARG A 71 -0.26 -1.47 -1.79
N LEU A 72 -1.35 -1.67 -1.04
CA LEU A 72 -2.72 -1.39 -1.48
C LEU A 72 -3.08 0.08 -1.30
N GLY A 73 -4.17 0.54 -1.94
CA GLY A 73 -4.64 1.93 -1.84
C GLY A 73 -4.99 2.43 -0.43
N CYS A 74 -5.25 1.51 0.50
CA CYS A 74 -5.42 1.79 1.93
C CYS A 74 -4.11 1.80 2.73
N LEU A 75 -2.95 1.67 2.07
CA LEU A 75 -1.59 1.61 2.61
C LEU A 75 -1.18 0.29 3.28
N HIS A 76 -2.11 -0.64 3.51
CA HIS A 76 -1.77 -2.00 3.91
C HIS A 76 -0.90 -2.71 2.87
N VAL A 77 -0.03 -3.59 3.34
CA VAL A 77 0.87 -4.37 2.49
C VAL A 77 0.40 -5.83 2.47
N ILE A 78 0.43 -6.42 1.28
CA ILE A 78 0.02 -7.80 1.01
C ILE A 78 1.12 -8.49 0.20
N HIS A 79 1.35 -9.78 0.39
CA HIS A 79 2.16 -10.54 -0.56
C HIS A 79 1.51 -10.49 -1.95
N THR A 80 2.30 -10.31 -3.00
CA THR A 80 1.80 -10.26 -4.38
C THR A 80 1.03 -11.53 -4.73
N ASN A 81 1.48 -12.71 -4.29
CA ASN A 81 0.73 -13.95 -4.49
C ASN A 81 -0.60 -13.99 -3.71
N CYS A 82 -0.64 -13.47 -2.48
CA CYS A 82 -1.89 -13.34 -1.73
C CYS A 82 -2.86 -12.36 -2.41
N LEU A 83 -2.36 -11.28 -3.03
CA LEU A 83 -3.17 -10.38 -3.83
C LEU A 83 -3.77 -11.08 -5.04
N VAL A 84 -2.97 -11.88 -5.77
CA VAL A 84 -3.43 -12.68 -6.90
C VAL A 84 -4.57 -13.60 -6.49
N SER A 85 -4.35 -14.42 -5.45
CA SER A 85 -5.37 -15.35 -4.94
C SER A 85 -6.62 -14.62 -4.48
N HIS A 86 -6.46 -13.47 -3.81
CA HIS A 86 -7.58 -12.66 -3.32
C HIS A 86 -8.43 -12.12 -4.47
N ILE A 87 -7.83 -11.49 -5.48
CA ILE A 87 -8.56 -10.96 -6.65
C ILE A 87 -9.24 -12.10 -7.43
N LYS A 88 -8.55 -13.24 -7.63
CA LYS A 88 -9.10 -14.41 -8.35
C LYS A 88 -10.30 -15.07 -7.63
N SER A 89 -10.51 -14.79 -6.33
CA SER A 89 -11.70 -15.25 -5.61
C SER A 89 -12.96 -14.42 -5.87
N PHE A 90 -12.85 -13.25 -6.51
CA PHE A 90 -14.00 -12.42 -6.88
C PHE A 90 -14.62 -12.91 -8.19
N PRO A 91 -15.92 -12.60 -8.44
CA PRO A 91 -16.58 -12.91 -9.70
C PRO A 91 -15.83 -12.32 -10.92
N PRO A 92 -15.86 -12.98 -12.09
CA PRO A 92 -15.08 -12.58 -13.28
C PRO A 92 -15.44 -11.20 -13.86
N HIS A 93 -16.61 -10.66 -13.52
CA HIS A 93 -17.06 -9.32 -13.95
C HIS A 93 -16.96 -8.26 -12.84
N THR A 94 -16.13 -8.51 -11.83
CA THR A 94 -15.91 -7.54 -10.75
C THR A 94 -15.19 -6.31 -11.30
N ALA A 95 -15.86 -5.16 -11.25
CA ALA A 95 -15.28 -3.89 -11.64
C ALA A 95 -14.07 -3.55 -10.73
N PRO A 96 -13.07 -2.76 -11.19
CA PRO A 96 -11.89 -2.42 -10.40
C PRO A 96 -12.19 -1.83 -9.01
N ALA A 97 -13.28 -1.07 -8.88
CA ALA A 97 -13.73 -0.50 -7.61
C ALA A 97 -14.35 -1.52 -6.64
N GLY A 98 -14.69 -2.73 -7.13
CA GLY A 98 -15.24 -3.83 -6.35
C GLY A 98 -14.20 -4.66 -5.62
N TYR A 99 -12.92 -4.58 -6.02
CA TYR A 99 -11.84 -5.23 -5.29
C TYR A 99 -11.55 -4.47 -4.00
N VAL A 100 -11.68 -5.16 -2.86
CA VAL A 100 -11.50 -4.56 -1.52
C VAL A 100 -10.35 -5.21 -0.77
N CYS A 101 -9.67 -4.45 0.08
CA CYS A 101 -8.63 -4.96 0.95
C CYS A 101 -9.20 -6.02 1.91
N PRO A 102 -8.54 -7.19 2.08
CA PRO A 102 -9.03 -8.25 2.95
C PRO A 102 -9.07 -7.88 4.45
N SER A 103 -8.30 -6.87 4.86
CA SER A 103 -8.20 -6.48 6.28
C SER A 103 -9.14 -5.33 6.67
N CYS A 104 -9.42 -4.39 5.78
CA CYS A 104 -10.21 -3.18 6.12
C CYS A 104 -11.35 -2.89 5.16
N SER A 105 -11.61 -3.76 4.19
CA SER A 105 -12.68 -3.65 3.18
C SER A 105 -12.67 -2.35 2.35
N THR A 106 -11.60 -1.56 2.44
CA THR A 106 -11.44 -0.36 1.63
C THR A 106 -11.16 -0.77 0.18
N PRO A 107 -11.78 -0.13 -0.82
CA PRO A 107 -11.48 -0.39 -2.22
C PRO A 107 -9.98 -0.28 -2.49
N ILE A 108 -9.44 -1.28 -3.17
CA ILE A 108 -8.02 -1.29 -3.57
C ILE A 108 -7.79 -0.17 -4.58
N TRP A 109 -8.77 0.08 -5.46
CA TRP A 109 -8.74 1.14 -6.46
C TRP A 109 -10.06 1.94 -6.49
N PRO A 110 -10.03 3.27 -6.70
CA PRO A 110 -8.85 4.14 -6.70
C PRO A 110 -8.31 4.37 -5.28
N PRO A 111 -6.99 4.56 -5.11
CA PRO A 111 -6.41 4.76 -3.78
C PRO A 111 -6.87 6.10 -3.18
N LYS A 112 -7.38 6.05 -1.94
CA LYS A 112 -7.84 7.27 -1.22
C LYS A 112 -6.72 7.99 -0.48
N SER A 113 -5.64 7.27 -0.16
CA SER A 113 -4.54 7.74 0.67
C SER A 113 -3.56 8.68 -0.06
N VAL A 114 -3.38 8.46 -1.37
CA VAL A 114 -2.54 9.27 -2.25
C VAL A 114 -3.47 9.97 -3.24
N LYS A 115 -3.50 11.30 -3.26
CA LYS A 115 -4.36 12.08 -4.19
C LYS A 115 -3.71 12.34 -5.55
N ASP A 116 -2.39 12.22 -5.64
CA ASP A 116 -1.63 12.44 -6.87
C ASP A 116 -1.81 11.23 -7.79
N SER A 117 -2.78 11.31 -8.71
CA SER A 117 -3.10 10.25 -9.67
C SER A 117 -1.98 9.95 -10.67
N GLY A 118 -0.98 10.84 -10.80
CA GLY A 118 0.19 10.67 -11.66
C GLY A 118 1.41 10.10 -10.93
N SER A 119 1.28 9.78 -9.64
CA SER A 119 2.39 9.26 -8.83
C SER A 119 2.76 7.82 -9.19
N CYS A 120 4.03 7.46 -8.95
CA CYS A 120 4.51 6.07 -9.09
C CYS A 120 3.60 5.06 -8.37
N PHE A 121 3.07 5.40 -7.20
CA PHE A 121 2.16 4.53 -6.45
C PHE A 121 0.89 4.19 -7.22
N HIS A 122 0.25 5.17 -7.86
CA HIS A 122 -0.93 4.91 -8.69
C HIS A 122 -0.60 4.00 -9.86
N SER A 123 0.51 4.26 -10.56
CA SER A 123 0.95 3.44 -11.70
C SER A 123 1.21 1.99 -11.28
N LYS A 124 2.06 1.77 -10.27
CA LYS A 124 2.40 0.43 -9.78
C LYS A 124 1.17 -0.34 -9.26
N LEU A 125 0.29 0.33 -8.51
CA LEU A 125 -0.92 -0.31 -8.00
C LEU A 125 -1.88 -0.69 -9.13
N LYS A 126 -2.05 0.19 -10.13
CA LYS A 126 -2.87 -0.09 -11.30
C LYS A 126 -2.31 -1.26 -12.10
N GLU A 127 -1.01 -1.28 -12.35
CA GLU A 127 -0.33 -2.37 -13.04
C GLU A 127 -0.50 -3.70 -12.30
N ALA A 128 -0.30 -3.73 -10.98
CA ALA A 128 -0.48 -4.92 -10.17
C ALA A 128 -1.92 -5.48 -10.27
N ILE A 129 -2.94 -4.62 -10.24
CA ILE A 129 -4.34 -5.05 -10.41
C ILE A 129 -4.57 -5.58 -11.83
N MET A 130 -4.10 -4.86 -12.85
CA MET A 130 -4.30 -5.25 -14.26
C MET A 130 -3.59 -6.56 -14.60
N GLN A 131 -2.38 -6.78 -14.10
CA GLN A 131 -1.65 -8.04 -14.28
C GLN A 131 -2.40 -9.22 -13.68
N VAL A 132 -3.13 -9.03 -12.58
CA VAL A 132 -3.90 -10.10 -11.94
C VAL A 132 -5.22 -10.38 -12.66
N VAL A 133 -5.88 -9.32 -13.14
CA VAL A 133 -7.20 -9.43 -13.80
C VAL A 133 -7.08 -9.98 -15.23
N PHE A 134 -6.00 -9.64 -15.93
CA PHE A 134 -5.78 -10.04 -17.33
C PHE A 134 -4.69 -11.10 -17.51
N GLY A 135 -4.12 -11.62 -16.42
CA GLY A 135 -3.06 -12.66 -16.40
C GLY A 135 -3.49 -13.99 -15.80
#